data_AF-A0A5C6NLZ1-F1
#
_entry.id   AF-A0A5C6NLZ1-F1
#
_cell.length_a   1.000
_cell.length_b   1.000
_cell.length_c   1.000
_cell.angle_alpha   90.00
_cell.angle_beta   90.00
_cell.angle_gamma   90.00
#
_symmetry.space_group_name_H-M   'P 1'
#
loop_
_entity.id
_entity.type
_entity.pdbx_description
1 polymer ?
#
loop_
_entity_poly.entity_id
_entity_poly.type
_entity_poly.pdbx_seq_one_letter_code
_entity_poly.pdbx_strand_id
1 'polypeptide(L)'
;MAMAMATEARLQTEVEEEESFGPQPLCRLEQCGISTSDIKKLEDAGFHTIEAVAYAPKKELLNIKGISEAKADKILTEAAKLVPMGFTTATEFHQRRAEIIQISTGSKELDKLLQGGIETGSITEMFGEFRTGKTQLCHTLAVTCQLPIDQGGGEGKAMYIDTEGTFRPERLLAVAERYGLVGSDVLDNVAYARAFNTDHQTQLLYQASAMMAESRYALLIVDSATALYRTDYSGRGELSARQGHLGRFLRMLLRLADEFGVAVVITNQVVAQVDGAAMFSADPKKPIGGNILAHASTTRLYLRKGRGETRICKIYDSPCLPEAEAMFAINADGVGDAKD
;
A
#
# COMPACT_ATOMS: atom_id res chain seq x y z
N MET A 1 -45.34 4.18 16.41
CA MET A 1 -44.99 2.92 15.73
C MET A 1 -44.36 3.16 14.36
N ALA A 2 -45.02 3.88 13.43
CA ALA A 2 -44.45 4.17 12.10
C ALA A 2 -43.11 4.94 12.12
N MET A 3 -42.92 5.87 13.07
CA MET A 3 -41.67 6.65 13.17
C MET A 3 -40.47 5.82 13.66
N ALA A 4 -40.69 4.82 14.52
CA ALA A 4 -39.63 3.92 15.01
C ALA A 4 -39.20 2.92 13.92
N MET A 5 -40.16 2.40 13.15
CA MET A 5 -39.88 1.52 12.00
C MET A 5 -39.14 2.25 10.88
N ALA A 6 -39.39 3.54 10.68
CA ALA A 6 -38.65 4.36 9.71
C ALA A 6 -37.21 4.63 10.15
N THR A 7 -36.95 4.80 11.45
CA THR A 7 -35.59 4.96 11.98
C THR A 7 -34.81 3.65 11.95
N GLU A 8 -35.46 2.52 12.30
CA GLU A 8 -34.86 1.19 12.20
C GLU A 8 -34.55 0.79 10.76
N ALA A 9 -35.45 1.09 9.80
CA ALA A 9 -35.20 0.85 8.38
C ALA A 9 -34.05 1.71 7.84
N ARG A 10 -33.91 2.95 8.32
CA ARG A 10 -32.84 3.87 7.91
C ARG A 10 -31.48 3.44 8.48
N LEU A 11 -31.45 3.01 9.74
CA LEU A 11 -30.28 2.40 10.38
C LEU A 11 -29.90 1.06 9.72
N GLN A 12 -30.87 0.26 9.29
CA GLN A 12 -30.61 -0.98 8.53
C GLN A 12 -30.02 -0.69 7.15
N THR A 13 -30.52 0.31 6.42
CA THR A 13 -29.92 0.72 5.14
C THR A 13 -28.54 1.34 5.31
N GLU A 14 -28.29 2.11 6.37
CA GLU A 14 -26.96 2.67 6.66
C GLU A 14 -25.96 1.56 7.03
N VAL A 15 -26.39 0.52 7.76
CA VAL A 15 -25.55 -0.65 8.10
C VAL A 15 -25.33 -1.57 6.89
N GLU A 16 -26.32 -1.75 6.02
CA GLU A 16 -26.16 -2.51 4.76
C GLU A 16 -25.30 -1.76 3.74
N GLU A 17 -25.35 -0.43 3.70
CA GLU A 17 -24.47 0.41 2.88
C GLU A 17 -23.04 0.46 3.45
N GLU A 18 -22.85 0.50 4.78
CA GLU A 18 -21.53 0.36 5.41
C GLU A 18 -20.93 -1.04 5.22
N GLU A 19 -21.74 -2.11 5.23
CA GLU A 19 -21.31 -3.47 4.88
C GLU A 19 -20.93 -3.65 3.39
N SER A 20 -21.23 -2.67 2.54
CA SER A 20 -20.92 -2.71 1.09
C SER A 20 -19.51 -2.24 0.76
N PHE A 21 -18.81 -1.55 1.67
CA PHE A 21 -17.50 -0.93 1.39
C PHE A 21 -16.40 -1.50 2.29
N GLY A 22 -15.96 -2.71 1.94
CA GLY A 22 -14.82 -3.38 2.57
C GLY A 22 -14.62 -4.78 2.02
N PRO A 23 -13.47 -5.40 2.29
CA PRO A 23 -13.22 -6.78 1.90
C PRO A 23 -14.27 -7.71 2.52
N GLN A 24 -14.80 -8.62 1.72
CA GLN A 24 -15.82 -9.55 2.19
C GLN A 24 -15.16 -10.75 2.89
N PRO A 25 -15.59 -11.13 4.10
CA PRO A 25 -14.97 -12.23 4.83
C PRO A 25 -15.28 -13.58 4.17
N LEU A 26 -14.31 -14.51 4.22
CA LEU A 26 -14.44 -15.82 3.60
C LEU A 26 -15.60 -16.67 4.13
N CYS A 27 -16.05 -16.43 5.36
CA CYS A 27 -17.17 -17.15 5.95
C CYS A 27 -18.46 -17.02 5.13
N ARG A 28 -18.63 -15.96 4.33
CA ARG A 28 -19.78 -15.83 3.40
C ARG A 28 -19.80 -16.94 2.34
N LEU A 29 -18.67 -17.53 1.96
CA LEU A 29 -18.63 -18.68 1.03
C LEU A 29 -19.25 -19.95 1.63
N GLU A 30 -19.39 -20.06 2.96
CA GLU A 30 -20.11 -21.17 3.59
C GLU A 30 -21.57 -21.20 3.14
N GLN A 31 -22.19 -20.01 3.03
CA GLN A 31 -23.56 -19.84 2.60
C GLN A 31 -23.77 -20.26 1.13
N CYS A 32 -22.71 -20.22 0.33
CA CYS A 32 -22.67 -20.69 -1.06
C CYS A 32 -22.36 -22.20 -1.19
N GLY A 33 -22.29 -22.92 -0.06
CA GLY A 33 -22.08 -24.37 -0.03
C GLY A 33 -20.62 -24.80 -0.22
N ILE A 34 -19.66 -23.93 0.13
CA ILE A 34 -18.26 -24.32 0.32
C ILE A 34 -18.09 -24.85 1.75
N SER A 35 -17.35 -25.94 1.92
CA SER A 35 -17.18 -26.55 3.24
C SER A 35 -16.24 -25.73 4.12
N THR A 36 -16.52 -25.65 5.43
CA THR A 36 -15.63 -25.02 6.42
C THR A 36 -14.21 -25.59 6.38
N SER A 37 -14.08 -26.88 6.05
CA SER A 37 -12.78 -27.54 5.89
C SER A 37 -11.95 -27.00 4.72
N ASP A 38 -12.61 -26.56 3.64
CA ASP A 38 -11.94 -26.00 2.47
C ASP A 38 -11.64 -24.52 2.68
N ILE A 39 -12.51 -23.79 3.38
CA ILE A 39 -12.26 -22.39 3.81
C ILE A 39 -11.03 -22.32 4.70
N LYS A 40 -10.91 -23.20 5.71
CA LYS A 40 -9.72 -23.22 6.56
C LYS A 40 -8.42 -23.45 5.77
N LYS A 41 -8.45 -24.25 4.70
CA LYS A 41 -7.27 -24.44 3.84
C LYS A 41 -6.94 -23.19 3.01
N LEU A 42 -7.95 -22.40 2.64
CA LEU A 42 -7.75 -21.11 1.98
C LEU A 42 -7.09 -20.12 2.94
N GLU A 43 -7.58 -20.05 4.18
CA GLU A 43 -7.00 -19.23 5.26
C GLU A 43 -5.54 -19.64 5.56
N ASP A 44 -5.28 -20.94 5.71
CA ASP A 44 -3.92 -21.48 5.92
C ASP A 44 -2.98 -21.18 4.72
N ALA A 45 -3.54 -20.95 3.53
CA ALA A 45 -2.81 -20.56 2.32
C ALA A 45 -2.69 -19.02 2.15
N GLY A 46 -3.23 -18.24 3.07
CA GLY A 46 -3.14 -16.77 3.08
C GLY A 46 -4.26 -16.05 2.32
N PHE A 47 -5.37 -16.73 2.01
CA PHE A 47 -6.59 -16.09 1.54
C PHE A 47 -7.46 -15.77 2.75
N HIS A 48 -7.80 -14.50 2.97
CA HIS A 48 -8.64 -14.10 4.10
C HIS A 48 -9.96 -13.42 3.67
N THR A 49 -10.10 -13.13 2.37
CA THR A 49 -11.26 -12.44 1.80
C THR A 49 -11.75 -13.13 0.54
N ILE A 50 -12.98 -12.84 0.14
CA ILE A 50 -13.58 -13.37 -1.09
C ILE A 50 -12.88 -12.76 -2.32
N GLU A 51 -12.52 -11.49 -2.26
CA GLU A 51 -11.75 -10.77 -3.28
C GLU A 51 -10.43 -11.47 -3.57
N ALA A 52 -9.67 -11.87 -2.54
CA ALA A 52 -8.42 -12.60 -2.71
C ALA A 52 -8.61 -13.92 -3.49
N VAL A 53 -9.71 -14.63 -3.23
CA VAL A 53 -10.04 -15.88 -3.93
C VAL A 53 -10.50 -15.60 -5.36
N ALA A 54 -11.33 -14.58 -5.57
CA ALA A 54 -11.85 -14.21 -6.89
C ALA A 54 -10.74 -13.73 -7.84
N TYR A 55 -9.75 -12.99 -7.31
CA TYR A 55 -8.61 -12.48 -8.09
C TYR A 55 -7.52 -13.53 -8.33
N ALA A 56 -7.53 -14.63 -7.58
CA ALA A 56 -6.53 -15.67 -7.71
C ALA A 56 -6.71 -16.51 -8.97
N PRO A 57 -5.63 -16.81 -9.71
CA PRO A 57 -5.72 -17.76 -10.81
C PRO A 57 -6.01 -19.16 -10.25
N LYS A 58 -6.80 -19.95 -10.99
CA LYS A 58 -7.10 -21.35 -10.65
C LYS A 58 -5.85 -22.17 -10.25
N LYS A 59 -4.71 -21.93 -10.91
CA LYS A 59 -3.42 -22.58 -10.61
C LYS A 59 -2.96 -22.38 -9.15
N GLU A 60 -3.21 -21.21 -8.56
CA GLU A 60 -2.84 -20.93 -7.17
C GLU A 60 -3.67 -21.76 -6.20
N LEU A 61 -4.99 -21.85 -6.43
CA LEU A 61 -5.89 -22.70 -5.65
C LEU A 61 -5.54 -24.19 -5.77
N LEU A 62 -5.13 -24.65 -6.94
CA LEU A 62 -4.72 -26.04 -7.16
C LEU A 62 -3.41 -26.42 -6.43
N ASN A 63 -2.58 -25.44 -6.10
CA ASN A 63 -1.36 -25.69 -5.31
C ASN A 63 -1.67 -25.92 -3.82
N ILE A 64 -2.89 -25.61 -3.37
CA ILE A 64 -3.32 -25.82 -1.99
C ILE A 64 -3.61 -27.31 -1.80
N LYS A 65 -2.91 -27.92 -0.83
CA LYS A 65 -3.06 -29.35 -0.53
C LYS A 65 -4.50 -29.67 -0.14
N GLY A 66 -5.11 -30.61 -0.85
CA GLY A 66 -6.47 -31.08 -0.56
C GLY A 66 -7.59 -30.26 -1.21
N ILE A 67 -7.26 -29.35 -2.15
CA ILE A 67 -8.20 -28.74 -3.09
C ILE A 67 -8.08 -29.45 -4.44
N SER A 68 -9.15 -30.11 -4.87
CA SER A 68 -9.23 -30.75 -6.19
C SER A 68 -9.68 -29.76 -7.26
N GLU A 69 -9.55 -30.14 -8.53
CA GLU A 69 -9.97 -29.29 -9.64
C GLU A 69 -11.45 -28.90 -9.58
N ALA A 70 -12.34 -29.86 -9.34
CA ALA A 70 -13.78 -29.60 -9.19
C ALA A 70 -14.09 -28.67 -8.01
N LYS A 71 -13.30 -28.75 -6.92
CA LYS A 71 -13.45 -27.83 -5.78
C LYS A 71 -13.00 -26.42 -6.13
N ALA A 72 -11.85 -26.27 -6.79
CA ALA A 72 -11.35 -24.97 -7.22
C ALA A 72 -12.34 -24.27 -8.17
N ASP A 73 -12.92 -25.00 -9.12
CA ASP A 73 -13.93 -24.45 -10.03
C ASP A 73 -15.19 -24.00 -9.29
N LYS A 74 -15.65 -24.82 -8.32
CA LYS A 74 -16.81 -24.45 -7.49
C LYS A 74 -16.52 -23.19 -6.66
N ILE A 75 -15.37 -23.13 -5.99
CA ILE A 75 -14.96 -21.97 -5.16
C ILE A 75 -14.92 -20.69 -6.01
N LEU A 76 -14.28 -20.73 -7.17
CA LEU A 76 -14.19 -19.57 -8.07
C LEU A 76 -15.55 -19.14 -8.60
N THR A 77 -16.42 -20.10 -8.94
CA THR A 77 -17.76 -19.82 -9.45
C THR A 77 -18.63 -19.13 -8.40
N GLU A 78 -18.55 -19.57 -7.14
CA GLU A 78 -19.30 -18.94 -6.06
C GLU A 78 -18.71 -17.57 -5.67
N ALA A 79 -17.38 -17.43 -5.60
CA ALA A 79 -16.73 -16.14 -5.35
C ALA A 79 -17.08 -15.09 -6.41
N ALA A 80 -17.14 -15.49 -7.69
CA ALA A 80 -17.49 -14.61 -8.80
C ALA A 80 -18.94 -14.08 -8.78
N LYS A 81 -19.84 -14.69 -7.99
CA LYS A 81 -21.20 -14.15 -7.77
C LYS A 81 -21.21 -12.99 -6.78
N LEU A 82 -20.23 -12.96 -5.87
CA LEU A 82 -20.14 -11.99 -4.79
C LEU A 82 -19.23 -10.80 -5.14
N VAL A 83 -18.26 -11.02 -6.04
CA VAL A 83 -17.34 -9.98 -6.50
C VAL A 83 -17.64 -9.63 -7.95
N PRO A 84 -18.10 -8.40 -8.26
CA PRO A 84 -18.40 -7.99 -9.62
C PRO A 84 -17.11 -7.82 -10.45
N MET A 85 -16.76 -8.84 -11.25
CA MET A 85 -15.58 -8.85 -12.12
C MET A 85 -15.89 -8.57 -13.61
N GLY A 86 -17.13 -8.16 -13.92
CA GLY A 86 -17.59 -7.92 -15.27
C GLY A 86 -17.20 -6.55 -15.83
N PHE A 87 -17.54 -6.31 -17.10
CA PHE A 87 -17.41 -4.98 -17.70
C PHE A 87 -18.41 -4.01 -17.06
N THR A 88 -17.92 -2.82 -16.69
CA THR A 88 -18.72 -1.70 -16.20
C THR A 88 -18.52 -0.48 -17.11
N THR A 89 -19.40 0.51 -16.97
CA THR A 89 -19.28 1.73 -17.77
C THR A 89 -18.17 2.64 -17.24
N ALA A 90 -17.55 3.44 -18.11
CA ALA A 90 -16.53 4.40 -17.69
C ALA A 90 -17.08 5.45 -16.70
N THR A 91 -18.37 5.81 -16.80
CA THR A 91 -19.04 6.71 -15.87
C THR A 91 -19.14 6.12 -14.46
N GLU A 92 -19.53 4.85 -14.35
CA GLU A 92 -19.60 4.16 -13.06
C GLU A 92 -18.20 4.03 -12.43
N PHE A 93 -17.19 3.68 -13.23
CA PHE A 93 -15.81 3.63 -12.74
C PHE A 93 -15.30 5.01 -12.28
N HIS A 94 -15.67 6.09 -12.97
CA HIS A 94 -15.33 7.45 -12.55
C HIS A 94 -15.96 7.83 -11.21
N GLN A 95 -17.21 7.43 -10.95
CA GLN A 95 -17.87 7.64 -9.65
C GLN A 95 -17.14 6.90 -8.53
N ARG A 96 -16.81 5.62 -8.73
CA ARG A 96 -16.02 4.85 -7.75
C ARG A 96 -14.64 5.49 -7.47
N ARG A 97 -13.99 6.05 -8.49
CA ARG A 97 -12.72 6.76 -8.32
C ARG A 97 -12.84 8.06 -7.54
N ALA A 98 -14.01 8.70 -7.53
CA ALA A 98 -14.25 9.91 -6.73
C ALA A 98 -14.34 9.62 -5.22
N GLU A 99 -14.57 8.36 -4.84
CA GLU A 99 -14.64 7.90 -3.45
C GLU A 99 -13.27 7.44 -2.91
N ILE A 100 -12.21 7.47 -3.74
CA ILE A 100 -10.86 7.07 -3.32
C ILE A 100 -10.32 8.08 -2.32
N ILE A 101 -9.86 7.56 -1.18
CA ILE A 101 -9.24 8.34 -0.12
C ILE A 101 -7.81 8.73 -0.54
N GLN A 102 -7.44 9.98 -0.23
CA GLN A 102 -6.10 10.50 -0.46
C GLN A 102 -5.52 10.98 0.87
N ILE A 103 -4.43 10.35 1.30
CA ILE A 103 -3.78 10.62 2.59
C ILE A 103 -2.82 11.81 2.44
N SER A 104 -3.01 12.86 3.24
CA SER A 104 -2.14 14.04 3.25
C SER A 104 -0.70 13.66 3.60
N THR A 105 0.26 14.26 2.90
CA THR A 105 1.69 14.10 3.19
C THR A 105 2.17 14.99 4.33
N GLY A 106 1.30 15.84 4.88
CA GLY A 106 1.62 16.87 5.87
C GLY A 106 2.24 18.14 5.30
N SER A 107 2.41 18.26 3.98
CA SER A 107 2.85 19.49 3.31
C SER A 107 1.83 19.85 2.25
N LYS A 108 1.33 21.08 2.29
CA LYS A 108 0.32 21.58 1.35
C LYS A 108 0.86 21.61 -0.08
N GLU A 109 2.14 21.95 -0.24
CA GLU A 109 2.77 21.97 -1.57
C GLU A 109 2.94 20.56 -2.16
N LEU A 110 3.22 19.55 -1.33
CA LEU A 110 3.22 18.15 -1.76
C LEU A 110 1.82 17.63 -2.05
N ASP A 111 0.84 17.92 -1.19
CA ASP A 111 -0.56 17.53 -1.42
C ASP A 111 -1.09 18.16 -2.72
N LYS A 112 -0.73 19.42 -2.99
CA LYS A 112 -1.06 20.09 -4.25
C LYS A 112 -0.38 19.44 -5.45
N LEU A 113 0.88 19.03 -5.33
CA LEU A 113 1.60 18.30 -6.38
C LEU A 113 0.87 16.99 -6.71
N LEU A 114 0.40 16.28 -5.68
CA LEU A 114 -0.31 15.00 -5.79
C LEU A 114 -1.82 15.14 -6.05
N GLN A 115 -2.33 16.37 -6.17
CA GLN A 115 -3.76 16.68 -6.31
C GLN A 115 -4.64 16.06 -5.20
N GLY A 116 -4.12 16.05 -3.97
CA GLY A 116 -4.82 15.68 -2.74
C GLY A 116 -3.95 14.95 -1.72
N GLY A 117 -3.09 14.03 -2.18
CA GLY A 117 -2.22 13.25 -1.30
C GLY A 117 -1.85 11.89 -1.90
N ILE A 118 -1.48 10.94 -1.03
CA ILE A 118 -1.18 9.56 -1.42
C ILE A 118 -2.49 8.79 -1.64
N GLU A 119 -2.72 8.32 -2.86
CA GLU A 119 -3.93 7.59 -3.28
C GLU A 119 -3.98 6.17 -2.67
N THR A 120 -5.08 5.84 -1.99
CA THR A 120 -5.37 4.47 -1.53
C THR A 120 -5.69 3.52 -2.68
N GLY A 121 -5.48 2.22 -2.49
CA GLY A 121 -5.72 1.23 -3.56
C GLY A 121 -4.68 1.28 -4.69
N SER A 122 -3.50 1.87 -4.43
CA SER A 122 -2.43 1.98 -5.40
C SER A 122 -1.04 1.86 -4.74
N ILE A 123 -0.02 1.57 -5.56
CA ILE A 123 1.38 1.57 -5.12
C ILE A 123 2.04 2.89 -5.49
N THR A 124 2.52 3.63 -4.48
CA THR A 124 3.35 4.82 -4.65
C THR A 124 4.80 4.51 -4.29
N GLU A 125 5.70 4.66 -5.27
CA GLU A 125 7.15 4.50 -5.09
C GLU A 125 7.83 5.84 -4.82
N MET A 126 8.60 5.93 -3.74
CA MET A 126 9.48 7.06 -3.45
C MET A 126 10.94 6.64 -3.61
N PHE A 127 11.65 7.26 -4.54
CA PHE A 127 13.06 6.96 -4.78
C PHE A 127 13.93 8.21 -4.76
N GLY A 128 15.19 8.03 -4.41
CA GLY A 128 16.16 9.12 -4.33
C GLY A 128 17.39 8.74 -3.53
N GLU A 129 18.36 9.65 -3.48
CA GLU A 129 19.61 9.44 -2.76
C GLU A 129 19.41 9.25 -1.25
N PHE A 130 20.48 8.85 -0.55
CA PHE A 130 20.48 8.90 0.90
C PHE A 130 20.19 10.34 1.38
N ARG A 131 19.56 10.47 2.56
CA ARG A 131 19.26 11.77 3.19
C ARG A 131 18.24 12.67 2.44
N THR A 132 17.57 12.18 1.40
CA THR A 132 16.53 12.94 0.68
C THR A 132 15.18 12.99 1.41
N GLY A 133 14.97 12.18 2.45
CA GLY A 133 13.79 12.26 3.32
C GLY A 133 12.76 11.15 3.15
N LYS A 134 13.03 10.10 2.36
CA LYS A 134 12.12 8.94 2.15
C LYS A 134 11.51 8.40 3.45
N THR A 135 12.34 7.94 4.39
CA THR A 135 11.91 7.45 5.71
C THR A 135 11.20 8.52 6.56
N GLN A 136 11.56 9.80 6.42
CA GLN A 136 10.88 10.88 7.17
C GLN A 136 9.45 11.11 6.67
N LEU A 137 9.23 10.99 5.36
CA LEU A 137 7.91 11.02 4.77
C LEU A 137 7.10 9.79 5.17
N CYS A 138 7.70 8.59 5.17
CA CYS A 138 7.07 7.37 5.70
C CYS A 138 6.62 7.52 7.17
N HIS A 139 7.46 8.06 8.06
CA HIS A 139 7.06 8.32 9.45
C HIS A 139 5.90 9.33 9.57
N THR A 140 5.86 10.35 8.71
CA THR A 140 4.77 11.34 8.71
C THR A 140 3.47 10.72 8.22
N LEU A 141 3.53 9.89 7.17
CA LEU A 141 2.39 9.16 6.61
C LEU A 141 1.79 8.15 7.59
N ALA A 142 2.62 7.47 8.39
CA ALA A 142 2.18 6.52 9.42
C ALA A 142 1.32 7.15 10.53
N VAL A 143 1.38 8.48 10.68
CA VAL A 143 0.55 9.23 11.63
C VAL A 143 -0.64 9.89 10.92
N THR A 144 -0.40 10.56 9.79
CA THR A 144 -1.46 11.26 9.05
C THR A 144 -2.54 10.32 8.51
N CYS A 145 -2.23 9.05 8.20
CA CYS A 145 -3.25 8.07 7.80
C CYS A 145 -4.29 7.79 8.90
N GLN A 146 -3.97 8.06 10.17
CA GLN A 146 -4.85 7.84 11.31
C GLN A 146 -5.82 9.01 11.54
N LEU A 147 -5.60 10.15 10.87
CA LEU A 147 -6.48 11.31 11.00
C LEU A 147 -7.87 11.00 10.42
N PRO A 148 -8.89 11.75 10.88
CA PRO A 148 -10.19 11.80 10.22
C PRO A 148 -10.10 12.10 8.72
N ILE A 149 -11.05 11.58 7.94
CA ILE A 149 -11.09 11.78 6.48
C ILE A 149 -11.25 13.26 6.13
N ASP A 150 -12.04 14.01 6.91
CA ASP A 150 -12.25 15.45 6.75
C ASP A 150 -10.99 16.29 7.04
N GLN A 151 -9.97 15.69 7.66
CA GLN A 151 -8.64 16.27 7.91
C GLN A 151 -7.57 15.72 6.96
N GLY A 152 -7.95 14.99 5.92
CA GLY A 152 -7.04 14.40 4.94
C GLY A 152 -6.33 13.14 5.43
N GLY A 153 -6.90 12.44 6.43
CA GLY A 153 -6.46 11.10 6.82
C GLY A 153 -7.27 10.00 6.16
N GLY A 154 -7.08 8.76 6.62
CA GLY A 154 -7.79 7.58 6.14
C GLY A 154 -8.55 6.79 7.21
N GLU A 155 -8.62 7.32 8.44
CA GLU A 155 -9.27 6.70 9.60
C GLU A 155 -8.90 5.21 9.78
N GLY A 156 -7.61 4.91 9.64
CA GLY A 156 -7.12 3.54 9.71
C GLY A 156 -5.73 3.41 10.30
N LYS A 157 -5.43 2.21 10.79
CA LYS A 157 -4.12 1.84 11.33
C LYS A 157 -3.05 1.87 10.23
N ALA A 158 -1.79 1.96 10.63
CA ALA A 158 -0.65 1.85 9.72
C ALA A 158 0.12 0.55 9.93
N MET A 159 0.71 0.04 8.86
CA MET A 159 1.65 -1.08 8.91
C MET A 159 2.99 -0.65 8.34
N TYR A 160 4.08 -0.96 9.05
CA TYR A 160 5.44 -0.54 8.69
C TYR A 160 6.37 -1.75 8.64
N ILE A 161 6.79 -2.12 7.43
CA ILE A 161 7.80 -3.15 7.18
C ILE A 161 9.14 -2.46 6.93
N ASP A 162 10.06 -2.56 7.89
CA ASP A 162 11.38 -1.96 7.85
C ASP A 162 12.44 -3.00 7.45
N THR A 163 13.31 -2.65 6.52
CA THR A 163 14.44 -3.49 6.08
C THR A 163 15.79 -2.93 6.49
N GLU A 164 15.86 -1.65 6.87
CA GLU A 164 17.11 -0.93 7.13
C GLU A 164 17.35 -0.67 8.63
N GLY A 165 16.34 -0.88 9.50
CA GLY A 165 16.44 -0.62 10.94
C GLY A 165 16.33 0.86 11.28
N THR A 166 15.63 1.63 10.44
CA THR A 166 15.58 3.11 10.53
C THR A 166 14.28 3.64 11.16
N PHE A 167 13.36 2.75 11.54
CA PHE A 167 12.15 3.12 12.25
C PHE A 167 12.46 3.73 13.62
N ARG A 168 11.89 4.89 13.92
CA ARG A 168 12.09 5.62 15.18
C ARG A 168 10.75 6.11 15.72
N PRO A 169 10.15 5.43 16.73
CA PRO A 169 8.86 5.82 17.31
C PRO A 169 8.82 7.26 17.81
N GLU A 170 9.95 7.82 18.25
CA GLU A 170 10.05 9.20 18.71
C GLU A 170 9.71 10.20 17.60
N ARG A 171 9.92 9.84 16.33
CA ARG A 171 9.50 10.66 15.19
C ARG A 171 7.99 10.65 15.00
N LEU A 172 7.32 9.54 15.28
CA LEU A 172 5.85 9.47 15.22
C LEU A 172 5.22 10.34 16.30
N LEU A 173 5.78 10.31 17.53
CA LEU A 173 5.32 11.17 18.63
C LEU A 173 5.41 12.66 18.30
N ALA A 174 6.50 13.10 17.67
CA ALA A 174 6.66 14.49 17.23
C ALA A 174 5.63 14.91 16.17
N VAL A 175 5.25 13.99 15.26
CA VAL A 175 4.19 14.23 14.28
C VAL A 175 2.81 14.20 14.96
N ALA A 176 2.58 13.29 15.92
CA ALA A 176 1.34 13.22 16.67
C ALA A 176 1.05 14.53 17.43
N GLU A 177 2.07 15.11 18.07
CA GLU A 177 1.98 16.40 18.75
C GLU A 177 1.52 17.53 17.80
N ARG A 178 2.06 17.56 16.57
CA ARG A 178 1.67 18.53 15.55
C ARG A 178 0.18 18.50 15.24
N TYR A 179 -0.41 17.31 15.21
CA TYR A 179 -1.82 17.10 14.89
C TYR A 179 -2.72 17.00 16.12
N GLY A 180 -2.19 17.20 17.34
CA GLY A 180 -2.95 17.11 18.58
C GLY A 180 -3.47 15.71 18.89
N LEU A 181 -2.82 14.67 18.38
CA LEU A 181 -3.17 13.27 18.63
C LEU A 181 -2.54 12.77 19.93
N VAL A 182 -3.20 11.83 20.59
CA VAL A 182 -2.66 11.15 21.77
C VAL A 182 -1.55 10.19 21.34
N GLY A 183 -0.32 10.47 21.79
CA GLY A 183 0.87 9.74 21.32
C GLY A 183 0.86 8.24 21.61
N SER A 184 0.29 7.79 22.73
CA SER A 184 0.13 6.34 23.02
C SER A 184 -0.74 5.65 21.97
N ASP A 185 -1.88 6.26 21.67
CA ASP A 185 -2.88 5.70 20.77
C ASP A 185 -2.33 5.65 19.33
N VAL A 186 -1.57 6.68 18.94
CA VAL A 186 -0.87 6.71 17.64
C VAL A 186 0.12 5.55 17.52
N LEU A 187 0.88 5.26 18.57
CA LEU A 187 1.85 4.17 18.56
C LEU A 187 1.19 2.79 18.55
N ASP A 188 0.11 2.61 19.33
CA ASP A 188 -0.66 1.36 19.37
C ASP A 188 -1.34 1.04 18.03
N ASN A 189 -1.63 2.07 17.22
CA ASN A 189 -2.20 1.96 15.88
C ASN A 189 -1.17 1.74 14.76
N VAL A 190 0.12 1.59 15.08
CA VAL A 190 1.18 1.32 14.10
C VAL A 190 1.78 -0.07 14.33
N ALA A 191 1.47 -1.00 13.43
CA ALA A 191 2.09 -2.33 13.43
C ALA A 191 3.50 -2.25 12.80
N TYR A 192 4.52 -2.70 13.51
CA TYR A 192 5.91 -2.69 13.05
C TYR A 192 6.49 -4.10 12.91
N ALA A 193 7.17 -4.36 11.81
CA ALA A 193 7.98 -5.56 11.62
C ALA A 193 9.30 -5.24 10.91
N ARG A 194 10.38 -5.92 11.33
CA ARG A 194 11.68 -5.83 10.66
C ARG A 194 11.95 -7.08 9.84
N ALA A 195 12.08 -6.92 8.53
CA ALA A 195 12.51 -7.99 7.64
C ALA A 195 14.05 -8.06 7.58
N PHE A 196 14.58 -9.29 7.58
CA PHE A 196 16.03 -9.54 7.62
C PHE A 196 16.58 -10.19 6.33
N ASN A 197 15.70 -10.71 5.47
CA ASN A 197 16.02 -11.29 4.17
C ASN A 197 14.78 -11.22 3.26
N THR A 198 14.96 -11.44 1.96
CA THR A 198 13.86 -11.29 0.98
C THR A 198 12.71 -12.26 1.17
N ASP A 199 12.96 -13.47 1.67
CA ASP A 199 11.91 -14.46 1.93
C ASP A 199 11.03 -14.04 3.11
N HIS A 200 11.64 -13.59 4.21
CA HIS A 200 10.95 -13.05 5.37
C HIS A 200 10.12 -11.81 4.99
N GLN A 201 10.64 -10.94 4.12
CA GLN A 201 9.90 -9.78 3.63
C GLN A 201 8.59 -10.18 2.94
N THR A 202 8.61 -11.23 2.11
CA THR A 202 7.40 -11.79 1.49
C THR A 202 6.49 -12.46 2.52
N GLN A 203 7.07 -13.18 3.51
CA GLN A 203 6.30 -13.83 4.56
C GLN A 203 5.47 -12.85 5.40
N LEU A 204 6.02 -11.67 5.69
CA LEU A 204 5.32 -10.61 6.41
C LEU A 204 4.05 -10.14 5.69
N LEU A 205 3.98 -10.23 4.35
CA LEU A 205 2.76 -9.86 3.61
C LEU A 205 1.59 -10.83 3.84
N TYR A 206 1.87 -12.12 4.13
CA TYR A 206 0.82 -13.07 4.50
C TYR A 206 0.28 -12.80 5.91
N GLN A 207 1.15 -12.36 6.83
CA GLN A 207 0.70 -11.92 8.15
C GLN A 207 -0.08 -10.60 8.04
N ALA A 208 0.36 -9.71 7.15
CA ALA A 208 -0.32 -8.45 6.86
C ALA A 208 -1.76 -8.68 6.39
N SER A 209 -2.00 -9.59 5.43
CA SER A 209 -3.35 -9.90 4.96
C SER A 209 -4.27 -10.42 6.08
N ALA A 210 -3.74 -11.23 7.00
CA ALA A 210 -4.53 -11.71 8.14
C ALA A 210 -4.91 -10.55 9.08
N MET A 211 -3.96 -9.67 9.41
CA MET A 211 -4.20 -8.50 10.27
C MET A 211 -5.18 -7.49 9.63
N MET A 212 -5.10 -7.30 8.31
CA MET A 212 -5.98 -6.41 7.56
C MET A 212 -7.41 -6.95 7.43
N ALA A 213 -7.61 -8.27 7.54
CA ALA A 213 -8.93 -8.88 7.58
C ALA A 213 -9.63 -8.70 8.94
N GLU A 214 -8.89 -8.51 10.02
CA GLU A 214 -9.44 -8.33 11.38
C GLU A 214 -9.64 -6.86 11.77
N SER A 215 -8.84 -5.95 11.21
CA SER A 215 -8.86 -4.53 11.54
C SER A 215 -8.64 -3.68 10.30
N ARG A 216 -9.27 -2.49 10.27
CA ARG A 216 -9.07 -1.53 9.19
C ARG A 216 -7.66 -0.92 9.25
N TYR A 217 -6.89 -1.11 8.18
CA TYR A 217 -5.65 -0.39 7.92
C TYR A 217 -5.87 0.60 6.77
N ALA A 218 -5.19 1.74 6.82
CA ALA A 218 -5.22 2.74 5.74
C ALA A 218 -3.92 2.77 4.93
N LEU A 219 -2.80 2.33 5.53
CA LEU A 219 -1.47 2.48 4.96
C LEU A 219 -0.57 1.28 5.24
N LEU A 220 0.11 0.80 4.20
CA LEU A 220 1.21 -0.16 4.26
C LEU A 220 2.49 0.49 3.73
N ILE A 221 3.51 0.59 4.59
CA ILE A 221 4.84 1.09 4.24
C ILE A 221 5.82 -0.07 4.15
N VAL A 222 6.64 -0.08 3.08
CA VAL A 222 7.82 -0.94 2.96
C VAL A 222 9.07 -0.08 2.76
N ASP A 223 9.87 0.08 3.82
CA ASP A 223 11.04 0.96 3.85
C ASP A 223 12.33 0.17 4.14
N SER A 224 13.16 -0.17 3.16
CA SER A 224 12.95 -0.06 1.72
C SER A 224 12.55 -1.38 1.08
N ALA A 225 11.81 -1.31 -0.03
CA ALA A 225 11.39 -2.49 -0.78
C ALA A 225 12.56 -3.20 -1.47
N THR A 226 13.68 -2.50 -1.71
CA THR A 226 14.78 -2.98 -2.55
C THR A 226 16.09 -3.27 -1.83
N ALA A 227 16.25 -2.85 -0.56
CA ALA A 227 17.53 -3.01 0.16
C ALA A 227 17.99 -4.48 0.25
N LEU A 228 17.11 -5.38 0.72
CA LEU A 228 17.44 -6.81 0.89
C LEU A 228 17.74 -7.50 -0.45
N TYR A 229 17.04 -7.12 -1.51
CA TYR A 229 17.27 -7.63 -2.87
C TYR A 229 18.65 -7.28 -3.44
N ARG A 230 19.34 -6.30 -2.84
CA ARG A 230 20.68 -5.89 -3.27
C ARG A 230 21.77 -6.76 -2.66
N THR A 231 21.55 -7.27 -1.45
CA THR A 231 22.53 -8.07 -0.71
C THR A 231 22.33 -9.56 -0.93
N ASP A 232 21.07 -10.01 -0.95
CA ASP A 232 20.73 -11.43 -0.94
C ASP A 232 20.94 -12.08 -2.31
N TYR A 233 20.89 -11.29 -3.38
CA TYR A 233 21.12 -11.73 -4.76
C TYR A 233 22.35 -11.05 -5.34
N SER A 234 23.46 -11.80 -5.46
CA SER A 234 24.77 -11.27 -5.80
C SER A 234 25.19 -11.59 -7.24
N GLY A 235 25.71 -10.58 -7.94
CA GLY A 235 26.24 -10.74 -9.29
C GLY A 235 25.18 -10.82 -10.39
N ARG A 236 25.63 -10.95 -11.64
CA ARG A 236 24.75 -10.93 -12.82
C ARG A 236 23.97 -12.24 -13.02
N GLY A 237 24.49 -13.37 -12.54
CA GLY A 237 23.88 -14.70 -12.72
C GLY A 237 22.54 -14.85 -11.99
N GLU A 238 22.35 -14.15 -10.87
CA GLU A 238 21.14 -14.25 -10.04
C GLU A 238 20.08 -13.19 -10.39
N LEU A 239 20.34 -12.36 -11.40
CA LEU A 239 19.44 -11.28 -11.80
C LEU A 239 18.02 -11.80 -12.13
N SER A 240 17.92 -12.92 -12.83
CA SER A 240 16.63 -13.50 -13.21
C SER A 240 15.84 -13.96 -11.97
N ALA A 241 16.49 -14.67 -11.05
CA ALA A 241 15.86 -15.13 -9.80
C ALA A 241 15.41 -13.94 -8.94
N ARG A 242 16.27 -12.93 -8.79
CA ARG A 242 15.94 -11.66 -8.10
C ARG A 242 14.70 -10.99 -8.68
N GLN A 243 14.66 -10.85 -10.00
CA GLN A 243 13.56 -10.19 -10.70
C GLN A 243 12.25 -10.99 -10.59
N GLY A 244 12.32 -12.33 -10.70
CA GLY A 244 11.16 -13.20 -10.49
C GLY A 244 10.63 -13.20 -9.05
N HIS A 245 11.51 -13.06 -8.05
CA HIS A 245 11.10 -12.92 -6.65
C HIS A 245 10.50 -11.54 -6.38
N LEU A 246 11.17 -10.46 -6.80
CA LEU A 246 10.67 -9.09 -6.67
C LEU A 246 9.32 -8.90 -7.36
N GLY A 247 9.14 -9.46 -8.56
CA GLY A 247 7.86 -9.39 -9.27
C GLY A 247 6.71 -10.06 -8.53
N ARG A 248 6.95 -11.19 -7.84
CA ARG A 248 5.94 -11.82 -6.97
C ARG A 248 5.62 -10.95 -5.76
N PHE A 249 6.65 -10.41 -5.10
CA PHE A 249 6.48 -9.53 -3.95
C PHE A 249 5.63 -8.29 -4.30
N LEU A 250 5.94 -7.62 -5.41
CA LEU A 250 5.19 -6.44 -5.88
C LEU A 250 3.74 -6.79 -6.28
N ARG A 251 3.52 -7.98 -6.87
CA ARG A 251 2.16 -8.45 -7.17
C ARG A 251 1.35 -8.72 -5.91
N MET A 252 1.98 -9.22 -4.84
CA MET A 252 1.31 -9.38 -3.55
C MET A 252 0.95 -8.04 -2.92
N LEU A 253 1.84 -7.03 -3.01
CA LEU A 253 1.53 -5.67 -2.56
C LEU A 253 0.33 -5.08 -3.31
N LEU A 254 0.29 -5.25 -4.63
CA LEU A 254 -0.84 -4.77 -5.45
C LEU A 254 -2.13 -5.48 -5.05
N ARG A 255 -2.08 -6.80 -4.83
CA ARG A 255 -3.23 -7.55 -4.33
C ARG A 255 -3.75 -7.01 -2.99
N LEU A 256 -2.86 -6.70 -2.04
CA LEU A 256 -3.27 -6.11 -0.76
C LEU A 256 -3.93 -4.73 -0.94
N ALA A 257 -3.40 -3.92 -1.88
CA ALA A 257 -3.99 -2.62 -2.21
C ALA A 257 -5.41 -2.76 -2.79
N ASP A 258 -5.60 -3.68 -3.75
CA ASP A 258 -6.89 -3.94 -4.39
C ASP A 258 -7.90 -4.59 -3.43
N GLU A 259 -7.45 -5.50 -2.57
CA GLU A 259 -8.27 -6.28 -1.63
C GLU A 259 -8.77 -5.45 -0.45
N PHE A 260 -7.87 -4.72 0.20
CA PHE A 260 -8.18 -3.97 1.42
C PHE A 260 -8.37 -2.47 1.18
N GLY A 261 -8.14 -1.98 -0.04
CA GLY A 261 -8.21 -0.56 -0.35
C GLY A 261 -7.15 0.26 0.40
N VAL A 262 -6.02 -0.33 0.79
CA VAL A 262 -4.95 0.37 1.53
C VAL A 262 -4.04 1.15 0.58
N ALA A 263 -3.50 2.28 1.02
CA ALA A 263 -2.39 2.92 0.33
C ALA A 263 -1.11 2.11 0.55
N VAL A 264 -0.38 1.78 -0.52
CA VAL A 264 0.92 1.11 -0.41
C VAL A 264 2.03 2.09 -0.78
N VAL A 265 2.91 2.36 0.17
CA VAL A 265 4.05 3.25 -0.01
C VAL A 265 5.35 2.45 0.10
N ILE A 266 6.12 2.44 -0.97
CA ILE A 266 7.42 1.75 -1.00
C ILE A 266 8.54 2.76 -1.17
N THR A 267 9.64 2.57 -0.44
CA THR A 267 10.86 3.36 -0.67
C THR A 267 11.85 2.56 -1.50
N ASN A 268 12.60 3.26 -2.34
CA ASN A 268 13.62 2.68 -3.21
C ASN A 268 14.90 3.52 -3.18
N GLN A 269 16.03 2.84 -3.36
CA GLN A 269 17.34 3.43 -3.46
C GLN A 269 17.70 3.70 -4.92
N VAL A 270 18.60 4.66 -5.15
CA VAL A 270 19.17 4.94 -6.48
C VAL A 270 20.60 4.44 -6.56
N VAL A 271 21.01 4.02 -7.76
CA VAL A 271 22.40 3.66 -8.09
C VAL A 271 22.92 4.55 -9.20
N ALA A 272 24.19 4.91 -9.13
CA ALA A 272 24.88 5.58 -10.22
C ALA A 272 25.11 4.61 -11.38
N GLN A 273 24.77 5.02 -12.60
CA GLN A 273 25.20 4.32 -13.80
C GLN A 273 26.67 4.62 -14.05
N VAL A 274 27.47 3.56 -14.19
CA VAL A 274 28.93 3.65 -14.45
C VAL A 274 29.25 3.31 -15.92
N ASP A 275 28.24 3.19 -16.78
CA ASP A 275 28.42 2.90 -18.22
C ASP A 275 28.88 4.15 -18.99
N GLY A 276 29.57 3.94 -20.13
CA GLY A 276 30.15 5.02 -20.95
C GLY A 276 29.15 6.05 -21.50
N ALA A 277 27.85 5.74 -21.50
CA ALA A 277 26.78 6.69 -21.84
C ALA A 277 26.47 7.70 -20.71
N ALA A 278 26.94 7.46 -19.49
CA ALA A 278 26.77 8.36 -18.35
C ALA A 278 27.50 9.70 -18.53
N MET A 279 28.46 9.78 -19.46
CA MET A 279 29.17 11.02 -19.81
C MET A 279 28.27 12.07 -20.49
N PHE A 280 27.13 11.66 -21.05
CA PHE A 280 26.18 12.52 -21.76
C PHE A 280 24.80 12.60 -21.10
N SER A 281 24.60 11.95 -19.94
CA SER A 281 23.36 12.05 -19.16
C SER A 281 23.50 13.09 -18.06
N ALA A 282 22.59 14.07 -18.01
CA ALA A 282 22.60 15.14 -17.01
C ALA A 282 22.35 14.62 -15.57
N ASP A 283 21.66 13.49 -15.41
CA ASP A 283 21.56 12.76 -14.15
C ASP A 283 21.87 11.26 -14.42
N PRO A 284 23.04 10.74 -13.99
CA PRO A 284 23.42 9.36 -14.25
C PRO A 284 22.74 8.37 -13.29
N LYS A 285 21.75 8.79 -12.50
CA LYS A 285 21.16 7.96 -11.43
C LYS A 285 19.89 7.27 -11.91
N LYS A 286 19.75 5.99 -11.57
CA LYS A 286 18.52 5.23 -11.83
C LYS A 286 18.04 4.51 -10.56
N PRO A 287 16.70 4.42 -10.37
CA PRO A 287 16.13 3.62 -9.29
C PRO A 287 16.47 2.13 -9.47
N ILE A 288 16.62 1.42 -8.35
CA ILE A 288 16.82 -0.03 -8.35
C ILE A 288 15.52 -0.75 -8.72
N GLY A 289 15.61 -1.99 -9.21
CA GLY A 289 14.45 -2.81 -9.56
C GLY A 289 14.16 -2.88 -11.06
N GLY A 290 14.58 -1.88 -11.83
CA GLY A 290 14.40 -1.86 -13.28
C GLY A 290 12.93 -1.84 -13.69
N ASN A 291 12.62 -2.42 -14.85
CA ASN A 291 11.29 -2.31 -15.46
C ASN A 291 10.18 -2.98 -14.63
N ILE A 292 10.51 -4.04 -13.87
CA ILE A 292 9.50 -4.75 -13.06
C ILE A 292 8.92 -3.83 -11.98
N LEU A 293 9.78 -3.09 -11.27
CA LEU A 293 9.32 -2.12 -10.28
C LEU A 293 8.63 -0.91 -10.94
N ALA A 294 9.16 -0.46 -12.07
CA ALA A 294 8.60 0.66 -12.80
C ALA A 294 7.15 0.42 -13.26
N HIS A 295 6.83 -0.80 -13.72
CA HIS A 295 5.47 -1.15 -14.14
C HIS A 295 4.52 -1.49 -12.99
N ALA A 296 5.04 -1.94 -11.86
CA ALA A 296 4.20 -2.27 -10.71
C ALA A 296 3.76 -1.03 -9.92
N SER A 297 4.56 0.04 -9.95
CA SER A 297 4.27 1.28 -9.22
C SER A 297 3.40 2.20 -10.07
N THR A 298 2.25 2.61 -9.54
CA THR A 298 1.30 3.48 -10.25
C THR A 298 1.81 4.92 -10.31
N THR A 299 2.35 5.41 -9.18
CA THR A 299 2.90 6.76 -9.07
C THR A 299 4.31 6.67 -8.53
N ARG A 300 5.25 7.39 -9.17
CA ARG A 300 6.67 7.38 -8.82
C ARG A 300 7.15 8.79 -8.50
N LEU A 301 7.70 8.97 -7.31
CA LEU A 301 8.16 10.24 -6.77
C LEU A 301 9.68 10.23 -6.63
N TYR A 302 10.35 11.15 -7.33
CA TYR A 302 11.77 11.38 -7.21
C TYR A 302 12.06 12.46 -6.15
N LEU A 303 12.77 12.07 -5.09
CA LEU A 303 13.17 12.97 -4.01
C LEU A 303 14.64 13.35 -4.14
N ARG A 304 14.94 14.65 -4.13
CA ARG A 304 16.30 15.20 -4.12
C ARG A 304 16.48 16.25 -3.03
N LYS A 305 17.72 16.42 -2.59
CA LYS A 305 18.05 17.41 -1.54
C LYS A 305 18.04 18.84 -2.12
N GLY A 306 17.34 19.74 -1.43
CA GLY A 306 17.37 21.18 -1.70
C GLY A 306 18.45 21.91 -0.89
N ARG A 307 18.23 23.18 -0.57
CA ARG A 307 19.12 23.98 0.29
C ARG A 307 18.73 23.78 1.76
N GLY A 308 19.72 23.55 2.63
CA GLY A 308 19.48 23.34 4.05
C GLY A 308 18.58 22.12 4.35
N GLU A 309 17.48 22.37 5.03
CA GLU A 309 16.44 21.43 5.43
C GLU A 309 15.42 21.14 4.32
N THR A 310 15.40 21.93 3.24
CA THR A 310 14.44 21.74 2.15
C THR A 310 14.80 20.55 1.26
N ARG A 311 13.76 19.97 0.67
CA ARG A 311 13.79 18.84 -0.25
C ARG A 311 12.87 19.17 -1.42
N ILE A 312 13.16 18.58 -2.56
CA ILE A 312 12.36 18.73 -3.77
C ILE A 312 11.81 17.35 -4.13
N CYS A 313 10.51 17.28 -4.34
CA CYS A 313 9.81 16.11 -4.87
C CYS A 313 9.41 16.41 -6.32
N LYS A 314 9.75 15.50 -7.24
CA LYS A 314 9.33 15.52 -8.63
C LYS A 314 8.44 14.32 -8.90
N ILE A 315 7.31 14.51 -9.58
CA ILE A 315 6.55 13.40 -10.17
C ILE A 315 7.35 12.86 -11.36
N TYR A 316 7.78 11.61 -11.25
CA TYR A 316 8.59 10.94 -12.27
C TYR A 316 7.74 10.13 -13.24
N ASP A 317 6.68 9.50 -12.74
CA ASP A 317 5.72 8.73 -13.52
C ASP A 317 4.37 8.70 -12.80
N SER A 318 3.27 8.88 -13.53
CA SER A 318 1.90 8.80 -13.03
C SER A 318 0.92 8.72 -14.20
N PRO A 319 -0.16 7.93 -14.10
CA PRO A 319 -1.17 7.85 -15.15
C PRO A 319 -2.04 9.11 -15.26
N CYS A 320 -2.17 9.91 -14.19
CA CYS A 320 -3.09 11.04 -14.12
C CYS A 320 -2.42 12.37 -13.79
N LEU A 321 -1.28 12.36 -13.10
CA LEU A 321 -0.62 13.58 -12.65
C LEU A 321 0.40 14.08 -13.70
N PRO A 322 0.42 15.39 -14.00
CA PRO A 322 1.43 15.96 -14.88
C PRO A 322 2.81 15.96 -14.22
N GLU A 323 3.87 15.94 -15.03
CA GLU A 323 5.23 16.17 -14.53
C GLU A 323 5.34 17.56 -13.91
N ALA A 324 5.56 17.59 -12.59
CA ALA A 324 5.73 18.81 -11.82
C ALA A 324 6.68 18.56 -10.64
N GLU A 325 7.14 19.65 -10.02
CA GLU A 325 7.98 19.63 -8.82
C GLU A 325 7.34 20.46 -7.70
N ALA A 326 7.52 20.03 -6.47
CA ALA A 326 7.19 20.80 -5.28
C ALA A 326 8.32 20.73 -4.25
N MET A 327 8.42 21.79 -3.45
CA MET A 327 9.39 21.89 -2.37
C MET A 327 8.71 21.61 -1.03
N PHE A 328 9.40 20.88 -0.16
CA PHE A 328 8.98 20.62 1.21
C PHE A 328 10.18 20.70 2.15
N ALA A 329 9.94 20.71 3.46
CA ALA A 329 10.97 20.69 4.49
C ALA A 329 10.81 19.51 5.44
N ILE A 330 11.93 19.09 6.01
CA ILE A 330 11.96 18.11 7.10
C ILE A 330 12.14 18.90 8.40
N ASN A 331 11.05 19.05 9.15
CA ASN A 331 10.99 19.81 10.38
C ASN A 331 11.08 18.87 11.61
N ALA A 332 11.16 19.46 12.81
CA ALA A 332 11.15 18.72 14.05
C ALA A 332 9.85 17.92 14.23
N ASP A 333 8.74 18.46 13.75
CA ASP A 333 7.36 17.97 13.81
C ASP A 333 6.93 17.20 12.54
N GLY A 334 7.89 16.73 11.74
CA GLY A 334 7.65 15.89 10.55
C GLY A 334 7.90 16.59 9.22
N VAL A 335 7.34 16.03 8.15
CA VAL A 335 7.34 16.67 6.82
C VAL A 335 6.32 17.81 6.79
N GLY A 336 6.75 18.99 6.36
CA GLY A 336 5.89 20.17 6.24
C GLY A 336 6.33 21.09 5.11
N ASP A 337 5.67 22.23 4.99
CA ASP A 337 6.01 23.25 3.99
C ASP A 337 7.37 23.90 4.32
N ALA A 338 8.08 24.32 3.27
CA ALA A 338 9.31 25.08 3.45
C ALA A 338 8.97 26.45 4.07
N LYS A 339 9.70 26.83 5.11
CA LYS A 339 9.60 28.18 5.69
C LYS A 339 10.50 29.10 4.86
N ASP A 340 9.99 30.28 4.51
CA ASP A 340 10.71 31.31 3.74
C ASP A 340 12.00 31.78 4.41
#